data_AF-A0A1J8Q2D6-F1
#
_entry.id   AF-A0A1J8Q2D6-F1
#
_cell.length_a   1.000
_cell.length_b   1.000
_cell.length_c   1.000
_cell.angle_alpha   90.00
_cell.angle_beta   90.00
_cell.angle_gamma   90.00
#
_symmetry.space_group_name_H-M   'P 1'
#
loop_
_entity.id
_entity.type
_entity.pdbx_description
1 polymer ?
#
loop_
_entity_poly.entity_id
_entity_poly.type
_entity_poly.pdbx_seq_one_letter_code
_entity_poly.pdbx_strand_id
1 'polypeptide(L)'
;MMLPLFPSPNMMAITVTPLKLLQKDHVNEFLQFGIPSITINHDTPHDKILWNRIATGSYQNLLVAPEQFFPEGGHIPRLALQLKVPKFAKRIGFFFVDETHFIVTAGEAQTGEKLPSRAVYGKPAEVLIQLPVSVPVALLLLPR
;
A
#
# COMPACT_ATOMS: atom_id res chain seq x y z
N MET A 1 -3.67 -0.61 -12.55
CA MET A 1 -2.40 -0.59 -11.78
C MET A 1 -1.53 -1.87 -11.92
N MET A 2 -1.85 -2.81 -12.83
CA MET A 2 -1.07 -4.07 -12.99
C MET A 2 0.01 -4.07 -14.07
N LEU A 3 -0.08 -3.22 -15.10
CA LEU A 3 0.76 -3.35 -16.30
C LEU A 3 2.27 -3.42 -16.03
N PRO A 4 2.84 -2.63 -15.10
CA PRO A 4 4.28 -2.70 -14.83
C PRO A 4 4.75 -3.99 -14.13
N LEU A 5 3.82 -4.79 -13.58
CA LEU A 5 4.14 -6.05 -12.90
C LEU A 5 4.44 -7.20 -13.88
N PHE A 6 3.83 -7.20 -15.07
CA PHE A 6 4.05 -8.25 -16.08
C PHE A 6 5.53 -8.39 -16.52
N PRO A 7 6.26 -7.32 -16.85
CA PRO A 7 7.66 -7.44 -17.24
C PRO A 7 8.63 -7.61 -16.05
N SER A 8 8.15 -7.51 -14.80
CA SER A 8 9.00 -7.45 -13.60
C SER A 8 8.60 -8.50 -12.55
N PRO A 9 8.71 -9.80 -12.85
CA PRO A 9 8.17 -10.88 -11.99
C PRO A 9 8.83 -10.98 -10.60
N ASN A 10 10.01 -10.38 -10.42
CA ASN A 10 10.76 -10.37 -9.16
C ASN A 10 10.52 -9.10 -8.31
N MET A 11 9.79 -8.13 -8.85
CA MET A 11 9.44 -6.89 -8.16
C MET A 11 8.04 -6.99 -7.57
N MET A 12 7.82 -6.20 -6.53
CA MET A 12 6.52 -6.01 -5.90
C MET A 12 6.05 -4.59 -6.13
N ALA A 13 4.74 -4.44 -6.30
CA ALA A 13 4.05 -3.16 -6.18
C ALA A 13 3.40 -3.04 -4.81
N ILE A 14 3.43 -1.83 -4.27
CA ILE A 14 2.54 -1.42 -3.18
C ILE A 14 1.48 -0.52 -3.79
N THR A 15 0.22 -0.84 -3.55
CA THR A 15 -0.93 -0.02 -3.93
C THR A 15 -1.64 0.44 -2.67
N VAL A 16 -1.61 1.74 -2.38
CA VAL A 16 -2.37 2.33 -1.28
C VAL A 16 -3.81 2.53 -1.73
N THR A 17 -4.79 1.96 -1.01
CA THR A 17 -6.22 2.09 -1.36
C THR A 17 -7.10 2.21 -0.13
N PRO A 18 -8.12 3.10 -0.14
CA PRO A 18 -8.80 3.49 1.08
C PRO A 18 -9.84 2.47 1.54
N LEU A 19 -10.39 1.70 0.60
CA LEU A 19 -11.59 0.90 0.83
C LEU A 19 -11.23 -0.58 0.91
N LYS A 20 -11.53 -1.22 2.05
CA LYS A 20 -11.31 -2.65 2.27
C LYS A 20 -12.04 -3.53 1.24
N LEU A 21 -13.23 -3.12 0.78
CA LEU A 21 -13.98 -3.85 -0.24
C LEU A 21 -13.25 -3.83 -1.57
N LEU A 22 -12.84 -2.63 -2.01
CA LEU A 22 -12.07 -2.45 -3.25
C LEU A 22 -10.77 -3.24 -3.24
N GLN A 23 -10.08 -3.32 -2.09
CA GLN A 23 -8.89 -4.17 -1.92
C GLN A 23 -9.18 -5.64 -2.26
N LYS A 24 -10.30 -6.19 -1.78
CA LYS A 24 -10.66 -7.60 -2.01
C LYS A 24 -11.01 -7.84 -3.47
N ASP A 25 -11.79 -6.96 -4.08
CA ASP A 25 -12.20 -7.08 -5.48
C ASP A 25 -10.99 -7.04 -6.41
N HIS A 26 -10.08 -6.08 -6.19
CA HIS A 26 -8.84 -5.99 -6.95
C HIS A 26 -7.94 -7.22 -6.76
N VAL A 27 -7.80 -7.76 -5.53
CA VAL A 27 -7.03 -9.00 -5.32
C VAL A 27 -7.62 -10.15 -6.11
N ASN A 28 -8.93 -10.34 -6.09
CA ASN A 28 -9.60 -11.39 -6.84
C ASN A 28 -9.35 -11.24 -8.35
N GLU A 29 -9.46 -10.02 -8.87
CA GLU A 29 -9.19 -9.72 -10.27
C GLU A 29 -7.73 -10.02 -10.64
N PHE A 30 -6.75 -9.52 -9.88
CA PHE A 30 -5.33 -9.76 -10.17
C PHE A 30 -4.97 -11.25 -10.11
N LEU A 31 -5.57 -12.00 -9.19
CA LEU A 31 -5.38 -13.44 -9.12
C LEU A 31 -5.93 -14.17 -10.36
N GLN A 32 -7.05 -13.72 -10.92
CA GLN A 32 -7.59 -14.25 -12.18
C GLN A 32 -6.62 -14.01 -13.36
N PHE A 33 -5.88 -12.90 -13.34
CA PHE A 33 -4.83 -12.60 -14.31
C PHE A 33 -3.47 -13.25 -13.97
N GLY A 34 -3.41 -14.12 -12.96
CA GLY A 34 -2.19 -14.83 -12.58
C GLY A 34 -1.16 -13.98 -11.82
N ILE A 35 -1.55 -12.82 -11.31
CA ILE A 35 -0.68 -11.92 -10.52
C ILE A 35 -0.89 -12.23 -9.03
N PRO A 36 0.10 -12.81 -8.32
CA PRO A 36 -0.02 -13.12 -6.90
C PRO A 36 -0.23 -11.83 -6.10
N SER A 37 -1.40 -11.69 -5.49
CA SER A 37 -1.82 -10.44 -4.84
C SER A 37 -2.35 -10.67 -3.44
N ILE A 38 -2.20 -9.69 -2.55
CA ILE A 38 -2.69 -9.76 -1.17
C ILE A 38 -3.12 -8.40 -0.62
N THR A 39 -4.13 -8.41 0.24
CA THR A 39 -4.53 -7.24 1.03
C THR A 39 -3.74 -7.17 2.34
N ILE A 40 -3.19 -6.00 2.67
CA ILE A 40 -2.58 -5.69 3.96
C ILE A 40 -3.35 -4.53 4.60
N ASN A 41 -4.16 -4.83 5.60
CA ASN A 41 -4.96 -3.88 6.37
C ASN A 41 -5.05 -4.32 7.84
N HIS A 42 -5.92 -3.69 8.64
CA HIS A 42 -6.12 -4.01 10.06
C HIS A 42 -6.46 -5.48 10.34
N ASP A 43 -7.12 -6.16 9.39
CA ASP A 43 -7.58 -7.54 9.55
C ASP A 43 -6.47 -8.57 9.19
N THR A 44 -5.28 -8.09 8.79
CA THR A 44 -4.16 -8.97 8.44
C THR A 44 -3.63 -9.69 9.67
N PRO A 45 -3.63 -11.03 9.70
CA PRO A 45 -3.22 -11.77 10.88
C PRO A 45 -1.72 -11.58 11.17
N HIS A 46 -1.35 -11.71 12.44
CA HIS A 46 0.05 -11.71 12.90
C HIS A 46 0.76 -13.06 12.67
N ASP A 47 0.45 -13.72 11.55
CA ASP A 47 0.95 -15.05 11.22
C ASP A 47 2.38 -15.03 10.65
N LYS A 48 3.30 -15.78 11.27
CA LYS A 48 4.72 -15.76 10.89
C LYS A 48 4.95 -16.27 9.46
N ILE A 49 4.17 -17.27 9.03
CA ILE A 49 4.35 -17.89 7.70
C ILE A 49 3.93 -16.90 6.61
N LEU A 50 2.79 -16.23 6.81
CA LEU A 50 2.28 -15.20 5.92
C LEU A 50 3.27 -14.05 5.77
N TRP A 51 3.74 -13.49 6.89
CA TRP A 51 4.67 -12.37 6.85
C TRP A 51 6.03 -12.76 6.26
N ASN A 52 6.47 -14.01 6.44
CA ASN A 52 7.64 -14.52 5.73
C ASN A 52 7.40 -14.60 4.22
N ARG A 53 6.23 -15.06 3.76
CA ARG A 53 5.88 -15.09 2.33
C ARG A 53 5.83 -13.69 1.71
N ILE A 54 5.30 -12.71 2.43
CA ILE A 54 5.33 -11.30 2.02
C ILE A 54 6.79 -10.82 1.94
N ALA A 55 7.59 -11.06 2.98
CA ALA A 55 8.99 -10.67 3.05
C ALA A 55 9.86 -11.23 1.93
N THR A 56 9.58 -12.46 1.49
CA THR A 56 10.33 -13.16 0.44
C THR A 56 9.88 -12.83 -0.97
N GLY A 57 8.79 -12.07 -1.12
CA GLY A 57 8.25 -11.69 -2.44
C GLY A 57 7.35 -12.74 -3.07
N SER A 58 6.64 -13.53 -2.26
CA SER A 58 5.64 -14.49 -2.76
C SER A 58 4.41 -13.81 -3.39
N TYR A 59 4.27 -12.49 -3.20
CA TYR A 59 3.20 -11.66 -3.75
C TYR A 59 3.83 -10.55 -4.57
N GLN A 60 3.35 -10.34 -5.79
CA GLN A 60 3.77 -9.27 -6.69
C GLN A 60 2.98 -7.98 -6.45
N ASN A 61 1.75 -8.05 -5.93
CA ASN A 61 0.95 -6.86 -5.63
C ASN A 61 0.46 -6.86 -4.18
N LEU A 62 0.84 -5.82 -3.44
CA LEU A 62 0.40 -5.58 -2.06
C LEU A 62 -0.62 -4.45 -2.07
N LEU A 63 -1.88 -4.75 -1.82
CA LEU A 63 -2.92 -3.74 -1.66
C LEU A 63 -3.03 -3.35 -0.19
N VAL A 64 -2.64 -2.13 0.13
CA VAL A 64 -2.32 -1.70 1.48
C VAL A 64 -3.28 -0.60 1.94
N ALA A 65 -3.84 -0.76 3.14
CA ALA A 65 -4.51 0.34 3.82
C ALA A 65 -3.46 1.33 4.36
N PRO A 66 -3.61 2.65 4.20
CA PRO A 66 -2.60 3.64 4.58
C PRO A 66 -2.17 3.56 6.06
N GLU A 67 -3.04 3.09 6.95
CA GLU A 67 -2.72 2.92 8.38
C GLU A 67 -1.55 1.95 8.59
N GLN A 68 -1.32 1.02 7.65
CA GLN A 68 -0.26 0.02 7.76
C GLN A 68 1.15 0.59 7.59
N PHE A 69 1.29 1.87 7.23
CA PHE A 69 2.59 2.55 7.13
C PHE A 69 2.99 3.29 8.41
N PHE A 70 2.04 3.59 9.30
CA PHE A 70 2.26 4.52 10.41
C PHE A 70 1.96 3.87 11.76
N PRO A 71 2.63 4.30 12.85
CA PRO A 71 2.26 3.88 14.19
C PRO A 71 0.82 4.32 14.53
N GLU A 72 0.04 3.40 15.11
CA GLU A 72 -1.32 3.64 15.56
C GLU A 72 -1.47 3.09 16.99
N GLY A 73 -1.91 3.93 17.93
CA GLY A 73 -2.13 3.50 19.33
C GLY A 73 -0.88 2.94 20.04
N GLY A 74 0.33 3.39 19.67
CA GLY A 74 1.59 2.89 20.23
C GLY A 74 2.11 1.60 19.59
N HIS A 75 1.38 1.02 18.64
CA HIS A 75 1.79 -0.15 17.88
C HIS A 75 2.30 0.25 16.49
N ILE A 76 3.45 -0.31 16.09
CA ILE A 76 3.99 -0.15 14.73
C ILE A 76 3.50 -1.33 13.88
N PRO A 77 2.76 -1.10 12.78
CA PRO A 77 2.32 -2.17 11.91
C PRO A 77 3.50 -2.97 11.34
N ARG A 78 3.28 -4.27 11.11
CA ARG A 78 4.31 -5.16 10.57
C ARG A 78 4.85 -4.73 9.22
N LEU A 79 4.00 -4.18 8.35
CA LEU A 79 4.45 -3.67 7.06
C LEU A 79 5.41 -2.48 7.22
N ALA A 80 5.10 -1.53 8.11
CA ALA A 80 5.99 -0.42 8.43
C ALA A 80 7.35 -0.91 8.98
N LEU A 81 7.38 -1.97 9.78
CA LEU A 81 8.63 -2.61 10.21
C LEU A 81 9.37 -3.28 9.05
N GLN A 82 8.63 -3.95 8.16
CA GLN A 82 9.19 -4.66 7.02
C GLN A 82 9.86 -3.71 6.00
N LEU A 83 9.29 -2.52 5.80
CA LEU A 83 9.87 -1.48 4.95
C LEU A 83 11.23 -0.98 5.45
N LYS A 84 11.52 -1.08 6.76
CA LYS A 84 12.85 -0.77 7.32
C LYS A 84 13.91 -1.82 6.98
N VAL A 85 13.52 -3.00 6.50
CA VAL A 85 14.45 -4.06 6.10
C VAL A 85 14.91 -3.80 4.67
N PRO A 86 16.19 -3.46 4.42
CA PRO A 86 16.65 -3.05 3.09
C PRO A 86 16.42 -4.11 2.01
N LYS A 87 16.53 -5.40 2.38
CA LYS A 87 16.27 -6.53 1.48
C LYS A 87 14.81 -6.57 0.99
N PHE A 88 13.86 -6.18 1.84
CA PHE A 88 12.46 -6.09 1.47
C PHE A 88 12.18 -4.81 0.67
N ALA A 89 12.65 -3.65 1.15
CA ALA A 89 12.44 -2.37 0.48
C ALA A 89 12.96 -2.39 -0.98
N LYS A 90 14.11 -3.02 -1.24
CA LYS A 90 14.67 -3.19 -2.60
C LYS A 90 13.82 -4.04 -3.55
N ARG A 91 12.85 -4.81 -3.04
CA ARG A 91 11.89 -5.55 -3.88
C ARG A 91 10.71 -4.70 -4.31
N ILE A 92 10.47 -3.57 -3.65
CA ILE A 92 9.41 -2.64 -4.06
C ILE A 92 9.91 -1.93 -5.31
N GLY A 93 9.31 -2.26 -6.45
CA GLY A 93 9.61 -1.67 -7.74
C GLY A 93 8.62 -0.59 -8.15
N PHE A 94 7.42 -0.56 -7.56
CA PHE A 94 6.37 0.38 -7.90
C PHE A 94 5.57 0.79 -6.67
N PHE A 95 5.18 2.06 -6.60
CA PHE A 95 4.29 2.58 -5.57
C PHE A 95 3.10 3.29 -6.23
N PHE A 96 1.90 2.75 -6.01
CA PHE A 96 0.65 3.30 -6.51
C PHE A 96 -0.13 3.90 -5.35
N VAL A 97 -0.74 5.07 -5.57
CA VAL A 97 -1.76 5.62 -4.69
C VAL A 97 -3.06 5.62 -5.48
N ASP A 98 -4.01 4.81 -5.04
CA ASP A 98 -5.36 4.77 -5.56
C ASP A 98 -6.24 5.78 -4.84
N GLU A 99 -7.29 6.23 -5.52
CA GLU A 99 -8.25 7.21 -5.01
C GLU A 99 -7.58 8.47 -4.45
N THR A 100 -6.62 9.01 -5.21
CA THR A 100 -5.76 10.13 -4.76
C THR A 100 -6.50 11.38 -4.33
N HIS A 101 -7.76 11.54 -4.73
CA HIS A 101 -8.62 12.59 -4.22
C HIS A 101 -8.82 12.51 -2.69
N PHE A 102 -8.68 11.33 -2.06
CA PHE A 102 -8.69 11.13 -0.60
C PHE A 102 -7.56 11.87 0.12
N ILE A 103 -6.46 12.20 -0.56
CA ILE A 103 -5.39 13.03 0.02
C ILE A 103 -5.98 14.36 0.47
N VAL A 104 -6.75 15.00 -0.40
CA VAL A 104 -7.37 16.30 -0.11
C VAL A 104 -8.65 16.10 0.70
N THR A 105 -9.56 15.21 0.29
CA THR A 105 -10.90 15.13 0.88
C THR A 105 -10.94 14.49 2.26
N ALA A 106 -9.95 13.64 2.60
CA ALA A 106 -9.89 12.94 3.87
C ALA A 106 -8.57 13.12 4.62
N GLY A 107 -7.46 13.38 3.91
CA GLY A 107 -6.14 13.59 4.49
C GLY A 107 -5.93 15.00 5.05
N GLU A 108 -6.66 15.99 4.54
CA GLU A 108 -6.61 17.39 4.98
C GLU A 108 -7.91 17.82 5.67
N ALA A 109 -7.80 18.72 6.65
CA ALA A 109 -8.97 19.27 7.33
C ALA A 109 -9.75 20.17 6.37
N GLN A 110 -11.05 19.92 6.21
CA GLN A 110 -11.89 20.76 5.36
C GLN A 110 -12.24 22.08 6.05
N THR A 111 -12.75 23.04 5.27
CA THR A 111 -13.13 24.36 5.81
C THR A 111 -14.17 24.21 6.91
N GLY A 112 -13.81 24.60 8.14
CA GLY A 112 -14.66 24.49 9.33
C GLY A 112 -14.43 23.22 10.17
N GLU A 113 -13.63 22.26 9.69
CA GLU A 113 -13.21 21.09 10.45
C GLU A 113 -11.91 21.37 11.22
N LYS A 114 -11.81 20.83 12.43
CA LYS A 114 -10.57 20.95 13.25
C LYS A 114 -9.52 19.91 12.87
N LEU A 115 -9.95 18.75 12.35
CA LEU A 115 -9.08 17.62 12.04
C LEU A 115 -9.57 16.90 10.78
N PRO A 116 -8.65 16.35 9.97
CA PRO A 116 -8.99 15.50 8.83
C PRO A 116 -9.71 14.22 9.26
N SER A 117 -10.64 13.74 8.43
CA SER A 117 -11.37 12.48 8.68
C SER A 117 -10.49 11.24 8.62
N ARG A 118 -9.36 11.29 7.88
CA ARG A 118 -8.36 10.22 7.77
C ARG A 118 -6.97 10.78 7.48
N ALA A 119 -6.35 11.40 8.49
CA ALA A 119 -5.07 12.10 8.40
C ALA A 119 -3.93 11.34 7.69
N VAL A 120 -3.88 10.00 7.82
CA VAL A 120 -2.85 9.15 7.20
C VAL A 120 -2.82 9.25 5.67
N TYR A 121 -3.95 9.62 5.04
CA TYR A 121 -4.02 9.86 3.61
C TYR A 121 -3.33 11.15 3.16
N GLY A 122 -3.11 12.10 4.07
CA GLY A 122 -2.34 13.32 3.79
C GLY A 122 -0.82 13.08 3.79
N LYS A 123 -0.38 11.84 4.05
CA LYS A 123 1.03 11.50 4.30
C LYS A 123 1.68 10.50 3.32
N PRO A 124 1.24 10.34 2.06
CA PRO A 124 1.85 9.34 1.16
C PRO A 124 3.34 9.63 0.91
N ALA A 125 3.75 10.91 0.94
CA ALA A 125 5.14 11.31 0.80
C ALA A 125 6.04 10.75 1.92
N GLU A 126 5.53 10.60 3.16
CA GLU A 126 6.30 10.03 4.27
C GLU A 126 6.65 8.54 4.01
N VAL A 127 5.79 7.82 3.28
CA VAL A 127 6.03 6.42 2.90
C VAL A 127 7.19 6.33 1.90
N LEU A 128 7.30 7.29 0.98
CA LEU A 128 8.33 7.32 -0.06
C LEU A 128 9.75 7.41 0.53
N ILE A 129 9.90 8.01 1.71
CA ILE A 129 11.19 8.11 2.42
C ILE A 129 11.75 6.71 2.76
N GLN A 130 10.87 5.72 2.94
CA GLN A 130 11.27 4.34 3.25
C GLN A 130 11.59 3.51 2.00
N LEU A 131 11.34 4.03 0.80
CA LEU A 131 11.51 3.33 -0.46
C LEU A 131 12.80 3.75 -1.16
N PRO A 132 13.38 2.90 -2.03
CA PRO A 132 14.47 3.32 -2.90
C PRO A 132 14.05 4.53 -3.77
N VAL A 133 14.96 5.48 -3.95
CA VAL A 133 14.72 6.72 -4.74
C VAL A 133 14.30 6.42 -6.19
N SER A 134 14.68 5.25 -6.71
CA SER A 134 14.34 4.81 -8.06
C SER A 134 12.90 4.28 -8.22
N VAL A 135 12.13 4.18 -7.14
CA VAL A 135 10.77 3.62 -7.22
C VAL A 135 9.83 4.62 -7.91
N PRO A 136 9.30 4.31 -9.12
CA PRO A 136 8.26 5.12 -9.73
C PRO A 136 7.00 5.18 -8.86
N VAL A 137 6.45 6.39 -8.76
CA VAL A 137 5.20 6.67 -8.06
C VAL A 137 4.13 7.04 -9.08
N ALA A 138 2.98 6.40 -9.01
CA ALA A 138 1.83 6.74 -9.84
C ALA A 138 0.61 7.05 -8.97
N LEU A 139 0.02 8.22 -9.23
CA LEU A 139 -1.16 8.73 -8.56
C LEU A 139 -2.36 8.45 -9.47
N LEU A 140 -3.31 7.65 -8.99
CA LEU A 140 -4.49 7.25 -9.75
C LEU A 140 -5.70 8.00 -9.22
N LEU A 141 -6.43 8.60 -10.17
CA LEU A 141 -7.65 9.33 -9.91
C LEU A 141 -8.72 8.69 -10.78
N LEU A 142 -9.74 8.08 -10.17
CA LEU A 142 -10.87 7.58 -10.94
C LEU A 142 -11.66 8.77 -11.50
N PRO A 143 -12.01 8.76 -12.80
CA PRO A 143 -12.96 9.72 -13.33
C PRO A 143 -14.32 9.49 -12.64
N ARG A 144 -14.94 10.59 -12.20
CA ARG A 144 -16.29 10.58 -11.60
C ARG A 144 -17.35 10.23 -12.64
#